data_AF-A0A451CHM3-F1
#
_entry.id   AF-A0A451CHM3-F1
#
_cell.length_a   1.000
_cell.length_b   1.000
_cell.length_c   1.000
_cell.angle_alpha   90.00
_cell.angle_beta   90.00
_cell.angle_gamma   90.00
#
_symmetry.space_group_name_H-M   'P 1'
#
loop_
_entity.id
_entity.type
_entity.pdbx_description
1 polymer ?
#
loop_
_entity_poly.entity_id
_entity_poly.type
_entity_poly.pdbx_seq_one_letter_code
_entity_poly.pdbx_strand_id
1 'polypeptide(L)' 'MIHSVTNPIPRLTGAIHVYGGDFFQVERSEWDPETLLEHPYDIDKTLRLFEEANAG' A
#
# COMPACT_ATOMS: atom_id res chain seq x y z
N MET A 1 5.09 9.62 -10.64
CA MET A 1 6.24 9.07 -9.88
C MET A 1 5.74 7.82 -9.16
N ILE A 2 6.42 6.69 -9.28
CA ILE A 2 6.07 5.41 -8.65
C ILE A 2 7.25 5.02 -7.77
N HIS A 3 6.99 4.54 -6.56
CA HIS A 3 8.03 4.10 -5.63
C HIS A 3 7.52 2.92 -4.78
N SER A 4 8.46 2.18 -4.19
CA SER A 4 8.18 1.17 -3.17
C SER A 4 8.67 1.66 -1.81
N VAL A 5 7.93 1.35 -0.75
CA VAL A 5 8.33 1.61 0.64
C VAL A 5 8.35 0.28 1.37
N THR A 6 9.47 -0.02 2.03
CA THR A 6 9.63 -1.21 2.88
C THR A 6 10.22 -0.80 4.22
N ASN A 7 9.81 -1.49 5.29
CA ASN A 7 10.42 -1.34 6.61
C ASN A 7 11.56 -2.37 6.75
N PRO A 8 12.84 -1.94 6.73
CA PRO A 8 13.97 -2.88 6.73
C PRO A 8 14.32 -3.41 8.13
N ILE A 9 13.65 -2.95 9.20
CA ILE A 9 13.96 -3.34 10.58
C ILE A 9 12.82 -4.14 11.21
N PRO A 10 13.12 -5.08 12.13
CA PRO A 10 12.12 -5.91 12.80
C PRO A 10 11.45 -5.17 13.98
N ARG A 11 11.05 -3.92 13.76
CA ARG A 11 10.33 -3.08 14.73
C ARG A 11 9.24 -2.30 14.01
N LEU A 12 8.14 -2.01 14.70
CA LEU A 12 7.05 -1.20 14.17
C LEU A 12 7.54 0.21 13.83
N THR A 13 7.15 0.69 12.64
CA THR A 13 7.39 2.05 12.15
C THR A 13 6.06 2.66 11.71
N GLY A 14 5.78 3.89 12.13
CA GLY A 14 4.60 4.64 11.70
C GLY A 14 4.96 5.69 10.64
N ALA A 15 4.01 5.96 9.74
CA ALA A 15 4.09 7.04 8.76
C ALA A 15 2.74 7.75 8.66
N ILE A 16 2.75 9.02 8.23
CA ILE A 16 1.55 9.81 7.96
C ILE A 16 1.52 10.11 6.46
N HIS A 17 0.47 9.67 5.78
CA HIS A 17 0.25 9.95 4.36
C HIS A 17 -0.83 11.03 4.21
N VAL A 18 -0.54 12.08 3.43
CA VAL A 18 -1.48 13.16 3.12
C VAL A 18 -1.68 13.21 1.61
N TYR A 19 -2.92 13.08 1.17
CA TYR A 19 -3.31 13.12 -0.25
C TYR A 19 -4.26 14.29 -0.50
N GLY A 20 -4.18 14.91 -1.68
CA GLY A 20 -5.00 16.06 -2.08
C GLY A 20 -6.45 15.72 -2.49
N GLY A 21 -6.88 14.48 -2.27
CA GLY A 21 -8.19 13.95 -2.64
C GLY A 21 -8.44 12.61 -1.97
N ASP A 22 -9.55 11.95 -2.30
CA ASP A 22 -9.89 10.66 -1.74
C ASP A 22 -8.93 9.58 -2.27
N PHE A 23 -8.08 9.04 -1.38
CA PHE A 23 -7.15 7.99 -1.75
C PHE A 23 -7.87 6.70 -2.14
N PHE A 24 -9.05 6.41 -1.61
CA PHE A 24 -9.71 5.12 -1.82
C PHE A 24 -10.64 5.12 -3.05
N GLN A 25 -11.03 6.28 -3.56
CA GLN A 25 -11.93 6.40 -4.72
C GLN A 25 -11.24 6.75 -6.04
N VAL A 26 -9.91 6.85 -6.06
CA VAL A 26 -9.14 7.10 -7.28
C VAL A 26 -8.55 5.79 -7.79
N GLU A 27 -8.84 5.44 -9.04
CA GLU A 27 -8.21 4.32 -9.73
C GLU A 27 -6.68 4.48 -9.73
N ARG A 28 -5.98 3.41 -9.35
CA ARG A 28 -4.52 3.34 -9.32
C ARG A 28 -4.05 2.04 -9.92
N SER A 29 -2.80 2.03 -10.37
CA SER A 29 -2.07 0.83 -10.73
C SER A 29 -1.08 0.46 -9.61
N GLU A 30 -0.78 -0.82 -9.52
CA GLU A 30 0.38 -1.35 -8.82
C GLU A 30 1.16 -2.31 -9.71
N TRP A 31 2.34 -2.71 -9.26
CA TRP A 31 3.23 -3.59 -10.01
C TRP A 31 3.60 -4.78 -9.14
N ASP A 32 3.57 -5.96 -9.73
CA ASP A 32 4.10 -7.17 -9.11
C ASP A 32 5.61 -6.98 -8.83
N PRO A 33 6.09 -7.17 -7.58
CA PRO A 33 7.45 -6.80 -7.21
C PRO A 33 8.53 -7.66 -7.89
N GLU A 34 8.21 -8.87 -8.35
CA GLU A 34 9.13 -9.81 -8.98
C GLU A 34 9.11 -9.69 -10.51
N THR A 35 7.93 -9.64 -11.11
CA THR A 35 7.73 -9.64 -12.57
C THR A 35 7.62 -8.24 -13.16
N LEU A 36 7.38 -7.22 -12.33
CA LEU A 36 7.18 -5.82 -12.72
C LEU A 36 5.99 -5.61 -13.68
N LEU A 37 5.02 -6.52 -13.66
CA LEU A 37 3.80 -6.38 -14.45
C LEU A 37 2.83 -5.44 -13.75
N GLU A 38 2.34 -4.46 -14.50
CA GLU A 38 1.33 -3.51 -14.06
C GLU A 38 -0.05 -4.17 -13.99
N HIS A 39 -0.80 -3.88 -12.94
CA HIS A 39 -2.21 -4.24 -12.81
C HIS A 39 -2.98 -3.21 -11.98
N PRO A 40 -4.33 -3.23 -11.99
CA PRO A 40 -5.12 -2.39 -11.11
C PRO A 40 -4.78 -2.64 -9.64
N TYR A 41 -4.71 -1.55 -8.87
CA TYR A 41 -4.44 -1.60 -7.44
C TYR A 41 -5.55 -2.32 -6.68
N ASP A 42 -5.19 -3.40 -5.97
CA ASP A 42 -6.13 -4.14 -5.12
C ASP A 42 -6.29 -3.46 -3.76
N ILE A 43 -7.29 -2.56 -3.70
CA ILE A 43 -7.64 -1.82 -2.49
C ILE A 43 -8.18 -2.72 -1.39
N ASP A 44 -8.94 -3.76 -1.74
CA ASP A 44 -9.54 -4.68 -0.78
C ASP A 44 -8.45 -5.51 -0.08
N LYS A 45 -7.44 -5.94 -0.83
CA LYS A 45 -6.22 -6.57 -0.27
C LYS A 45 -5.53 -5.63 0.72
N THR A 46 -5.38 -4.37 0.35
CA THR A 46 -4.72 -3.38 1.23
C THR A 46 -5.49 -3.18 2.52
N LEU A 47 -6.81 -3.04 2.45
CA LEU A 47 -7.66 -2.89 3.64
C LEU A 47 -7.56 -4.11 4.58
N ARG A 48 -7.61 -5.33 4.02
CA ARG A 48 -7.41 -6.57 4.80
C ARG A 48 -6.06 -6.60 5.54
N LEU A 49 -4.98 -6.20 4.87
CA LEU A 49 -3.65 -6.14 5.50
C LEU A 49 -3.60 -5.15 6.68
N PHE A 50 -4.27 -4.00 6.56
CA PHE A 50 -4.38 -3.06 7.67
C PHE A 50 -5.21 -3.63 8.82
N GLU A 51 -6.33 -4.30 8.54
CA GLU A 51 -7.14 -4.96 9.56
C GLU A 51 -6.35 -6.03 10.32
N GLU A 52 -5.64 -6.91 9.60
CA GLU A 52 -4.77 -7.94 10.18
C GLU A 52 -3.66 -7.34 11.05
N ALA A 53 -3.01 -6.26 10.58
CA ALA A 53 -1.97 -5.57 11.35
C ALA A 53 -2.52 -4.85 12.60
N ASN A 54 -3.76 -4.38 12.55
CA ASN A 54 -4.43 -3.71 13.68
C ASN A 54 -5.07 -4.68 14.67
N ALA A 55 -5.26 -5.96 14.31
CA ALA A 55 -5.84 -6.99 15.16
C ALA A 55 -4.86 -7.54 16.23
N GLY A 56 -3.69 -6.91 16.38
CA GLY A 56 -2.68 -7.23 17.40
C GLY A 56 -3.16 -7.08 18.84
#